data_AF-A0A9E5PGP4-F1
#
_entry.id   AF-A0A9E5PGP4-F1
#
_cell.length_a   1.000
_cell.length_b   1.000
_cell.length_c   1.000
_cell.angle_alpha   90.00
_cell.angle_beta   90.00
_cell.angle_gamma   90.00
#
_symmetry.space_group_name_H-M   'P 1'
#
loop_
_entity.id
_entity.type
_entity.pdbx_description
1 polymer ?
#
loop_
_entity_poly.entity_id
_entity_poly.type
_entity_poly.pdbx_seq_one_letter_code
_entity_poly.pdbx_strand_id
1 'polypeptide(L)'
;MIRALVGRNLRHQGRLIVALTLGLAVVELLIVQLAGLLESGPGLRDLVGAMPLPVQELFGAQLRLASFSAAVAFGFQHPVVLVAALALVIVGSTIPAGEKETGTLDLVLARPIRRGWYFSSSLVLVLLASVLLPGALLIGGIVGLGLVDAPDELQWTRYTMSAVGLATLLLALGGVSLLLASGARRRGPAVARAVALILVLYLLEVFGDLWSSLGWIRWASPFHYFNPIQSAIAGRTPVVNLLVLLAVFALTTALAFVQFNRRDV
;
A
#
# COMPACT_ATOMS: atom_id res chain seq x y z
N MET A 1 27.52 -10.38 -3.58
CA MET A 1 27.67 -8.97 -3.13
C MET A 1 26.34 -8.28 -2.87
N ILE A 2 25.34 -8.31 -3.77
CA ILE A 2 23.99 -7.77 -3.49
C ILE A 2 23.36 -8.30 -2.20
N ARG A 3 23.53 -9.60 -1.91
CA ARG A 3 23.03 -10.23 -0.68
C ARG A 3 23.56 -9.55 0.59
N ALA A 4 24.81 -9.08 0.58
CA ALA A 4 25.40 -8.39 1.72
C ALA A 4 24.84 -6.96 1.88
N LEU A 5 24.62 -6.24 0.78
CA LEU A 5 23.98 -4.91 0.80
C LEU A 5 22.53 -4.99 1.25
N VAL A 6 21.76 -5.92 0.68
CA VAL A 6 20.37 -6.20 1.07
C VAL A 6 20.32 -6.61 2.54
N GLY A 7 21.19 -7.53 2.97
CA GLY A 7 21.27 -7.96 4.36
C GLY A 7 21.60 -6.82 5.33
N ARG A 8 22.51 -5.90 4.94
CA ARG A 8 22.81 -4.70 5.73
C ARG A 8 21.58 -3.79 5.83
N ASN A 9 20.93 -3.51 4.71
CA ASN A 9 19.77 -2.62 4.68
C ASN A 9 18.60 -3.21 5.48
N LEU A 10 18.37 -4.53 5.37
CA LEU A 10 17.37 -5.26 6.15
C LEU A 10 17.67 -5.23 7.65
N ARG A 11 18.93 -5.36 8.08
CA ARG A 11 19.26 -5.23 9.50
C ARG A 11 19.06 -3.80 10.00
N HIS A 12 19.45 -2.82 9.20
CA HIS A 12 19.34 -1.41 9.58
C HIS A 12 17.88 -0.95 9.65
N GLN A 13 17.03 -1.43 8.75
CA GLN A 13 15.60 -1.14 8.70
C GLN A 13 14.73 -2.20 9.40
N GLY A 14 15.33 -3.24 9.98
CA GLY A 14 14.61 -4.42 10.44
C GLY A 14 13.60 -4.11 11.53
N ARG A 15 13.95 -3.22 12.46
CA ARG A 15 13.02 -2.74 13.50
C ARG A 15 11.80 -2.03 12.90
N LEU A 16 12.01 -1.18 11.90
CA LEU A 16 10.93 -0.47 11.22
C LEU A 16 10.05 -1.43 10.42
N ILE A 17 10.65 -2.36 9.68
CA ILE A 17 9.94 -3.38 8.91
C ILE A 17 9.06 -4.22 9.84
N VAL A 18 9.62 -4.75 10.94
CA VAL A 18 8.89 -5.56 11.91
C VAL A 18 7.78 -4.75 12.58
N ALA A 19 8.08 -3.53 13.04
CA ALA A 19 7.11 -2.66 13.70
C ALA A 19 5.93 -2.32 12.78
N LEU A 20 6.18 -1.98 11.52
CA LEU A 20 5.11 -1.67 10.55
C LEU A 20 4.35 -2.92 10.13
N THR A 21 5.02 -4.06 9.93
CA THR A 21 4.36 -5.32 9.57
C THR A 21 3.41 -5.76 10.69
N LEU A 22 3.90 -5.85 11.93
CA LEU A 22 3.07 -6.20 13.08
C LEU A 22 2.00 -5.14 13.35
N GLY A 23 2.37 -3.87 13.27
CA GLY A 23 1.45 -2.75 13.48
C GLY A 23 0.30 -2.76 12.48
N LEU A 24 0.56 -3.00 11.20
CA LEU A 24 -0.49 -3.09 10.18
C LEU A 24 -1.38 -4.32 10.38
N ALA A 25 -0.80 -5.47 10.72
CA ALA A 25 -1.60 -6.66 11.05
C ALA A 25 -2.54 -6.40 12.24
N VAL A 26 -2.03 -5.73 13.28
CA VAL A 26 -2.83 -5.33 14.45
C VAL A 26 -3.89 -4.29 14.07
N VAL A 27 -3.54 -3.28 13.27
CA VAL A 27 -4.50 -2.26 12.82
C VAL A 27 -5.64 -2.90 12.04
N GLU A 28 -5.35 -3.79 11.10
CA GLU A 28 -6.39 -4.48 10.35
C GLU A 28 -7.27 -5.33 11.27
N LEU A 29 -6.66 -6.09 12.17
CA LEU A 29 -7.39 -6.85 13.18
C LEU A 29 -8.33 -5.94 13.98
N LEU A 30 -7.86 -4.78 14.44
CA LEU A 30 -8.68 -3.81 15.17
C LEU A 30 -9.82 -3.25 14.32
N ILE A 31 -9.59 -3.02 13.02
CA ILE A 31 -10.64 -2.58 12.08
C ILE A 31 -11.71 -3.66 11.94
N VAL A 32 -11.33 -4.94 11.80
CA VAL A 32 -12.28 -6.06 11.73
C VAL A 32 -13.07 -6.20 13.03
N GLN A 33 -12.40 -6.12 14.19
CA GLN A 33 -13.07 -6.15 15.49
C GLN A 33 -14.05 -4.99 15.65
N LEU A 34 -13.63 -3.77 15.27
CA LEU A 34 -14.48 -2.59 15.31
C LEU A 34 -15.69 -2.73 14.38
N ALA A 35 -15.49 -3.26 13.17
CA ALA A 35 -16.58 -3.54 12.25
C ALA A 35 -17.60 -4.52 12.85
N GLY A 36 -17.13 -5.57 13.52
CA GLY A 36 -17.99 -6.55 14.20
C GLY A 36 -18.78 -5.94 15.35
N LEU A 37 -18.14 -5.06 16.14
CA LEU A 37 -18.81 -4.31 17.21
C LEU A 37 -19.87 -3.36 16.67
N LEU A 38 -19.57 -2.62 15.60
CA LEU A 38 -20.50 -1.67 14.98
C LEU A 38 -21.71 -2.38 14.37
N GLU A 39 -21.49 -3.54 13.74
CA GLU A 39 -22.58 -4.35 13.16
C GLU A 39 -23.46 -5.01 14.24
N SER A 40 -22.92 -5.16 15.45
CA SER A 40 -23.63 -5.64 16.63
C SER A 40 -24.36 -4.51 17.39
N GLY A 41 -24.14 -3.25 17.01
CA GLY A 41 -24.70 -2.07 17.66
C GLY A 41 -26.22 -1.91 17.45
N PRO A 42 -26.92 -1.25 18.40
CA PRO A 42 -28.39 -1.15 18.39
C PRO A 42 -28.94 -0.43 17.15
N GLY A 43 -28.30 0.64 16.67
CA GLY A 43 -28.87 1.49 15.60
C GLY A 43 -29.14 0.79 14.25
N LEU A 44 -28.27 -0.12 13.80
CA LEU A 44 -28.51 -0.88 12.55
C LEU A 44 -29.54 -2.00 12.76
N ARG A 45 -29.52 -2.63 13.94
CA ARG A 45 -30.49 -3.66 14.34
C ARG A 45 -31.90 -3.09 14.45
N ASP A 46 -32.04 -1.88 14.99
CA ASP A 46 -33.32 -1.18 15.14
C ASP A 46 -33.90 -0.78 13.78
N LEU A 47 -33.05 -0.34 12.84
CA LEU A 47 -33.45 0.02 11.48
C LEU A 47 -33.89 -1.20 10.65
N VAL A 48 -33.16 -2.30 10.74
CA VAL A 48 -33.55 -3.57 10.10
C VAL A 48 -34.81 -4.13 10.79
N GLY A 49 -34.87 -4.07 12.12
CA GLY A 49 -36.02 -4.51 12.91
C GLY A 49 -37.31 -3.72 12.64
N ALA A 50 -37.20 -2.48 12.18
CA ALA A 50 -38.34 -1.65 11.78
C ALA A 50 -38.92 -2.01 10.38
N MET A 51 -38.24 -2.85 9.59
CA MET A 51 -38.74 -3.28 8.28
C MET A 51 -39.76 -4.42 8.40
N PRO A 52 -40.66 -4.65 7.42
CA PRO A 52 -41.52 -5.85 7.41
C PRO A 52 -40.71 -7.15 7.32
N LEU A 53 -41.15 -8.22 8.02
CA LEU A 53 -40.45 -9.53 8.06
C LEU A 53 -39.95 -10.04 6.68
N PRO A 54 -40.76 -10.01 5.60
CA PRO A 54 -40.30 -10.49 4.29
C PRO A 54 -39.12 -9.69 3.73
N VAL A 55 -39.05 -8.40 4.06
CA VAL A 55 -37.96 -7.51 3.63
C VAL A 55 -36.73 -7.73 4.49
N GLN A 56 -36.90 -7.98 5.79
CA GLN A 56 -35.79 -8.32 6.70
C GLN A 56 -35.06 -9.58 6.26
N GLU A 57 -35.81 -10.64 5.92
CA GLU A 57 -35.25 -11.92 5.49
C GLU A 57 -34.57 -11.82 4.11
N LEU A 58 -35.11 -11.01 3.20
CA LEU A 58 -34.58 -10.86 1.84
C LEU A 58 -33.43 -9.86 1.71
N PHE A 59 -33.34 -8.85 2.58
CA PHE A 59 -32.37 -7.76 2.44
C PHE A 59 -31.46 -7.57 3.67
N GLY A 60 -31.88 -8.01 4.86
CA GLY A 60 -31.15 -7.76 6.10
C GLY A 60 -29.78 -8.44 6.13
N ALA A 61 -29.70 -9.71 5.75
CA ALA A 61 -28.44 -10.46 5.71
C ALA A 61 -27.47 -9.87 4.67
N GLN A 62 -27.97 -9.52 3.49
CA GLN A 62 -27.21 -9.02 2.36
C GLN A 62 -26.65 -7.61 2.64
N LEU A 63 -27.44 -6.73 3.26
CA LEU A 63 -27.00 -5.39 3.66
C LEU A 63 -25.97 -5.42 4.79
N ARG A 64 -26.14 -6.33 5.76
CA ARG A 64 -25.18 -6.57 6.84
C ARG A 64 -23.84 -7.08 6.31
N LEU A 65 -23.87 -8.14 5.51
CA LEU A 65 -22.72 -8.71 4.81
C LEU A 65 -21.98 -7.65 3.97
N ALA A 66 -22.72 -6.86 3.19
CA ALA A 66 -22.13 -5.80 2.37
C ALA A 66 -21.45 -4.71 3.22
N SER A 67 -22.07 -4.30 4.33
CA SER A 67 -21.53 -3.27 5.21
C SER A 67 -20.28 -3.74 5.94
N PHE A 68 -20.29 -4.95 6.48
CA PHE A 68 -19.13 -5.56 7.16
C PHE A 68 -17.99 -5.84 6.19
N SER A 69 -18.29 -6.48 5.06
CA SER A 69 -17.27 -6.78 4.04
C SER A 69 -16.61 -5.52 3.47
N ALA A 70 -17.38 -4.46 3.26
CA ALA A 70 -16.85 -3.17 2.85
C ALA A 70 -15.98 -2.53 3.94
N ALA A 71 -16.33 -2.67 5.22
CA ALA A 71 -15.52 -2.18 6.34
C ALA A 71 -14.19 -2.90 6.47
N VAL A 72 -14.16 -4.23 6.31
CA VAL A 72 -12.91 -5.01 6.27
C VAL A 72 -12.07 -4.57 5.07
N ALA A 73 -12.66 -4.50 3.86
CA ALA A 73 -11.94 -4.07 2.67
C ALA A 73 -11.45 -2.60 2.74
N PHE A 74 -12.15 -1.75 3.50
CA PHE A 74 -11.74 -0.37 3.75
C PHE A 74 -10.43 -0.28 4.52
N GLY A 75 -10.09 -1.28 5.35
CA GLY A 75 -8.81 -1.36 6.07
C GLY A 75 -7.59 -1.20 5.15
N PHE A 76 -7.63 -1.79 3.96
CA PHE A 76 -6.57 -1.69 2.94
C PHE A 76 -6.34 -0.28 2.38
N GLN A 77 -7.36 0.59 2.40
CA GLN A 77 -7.26 2.00 1.99
C GLN A 77 -7.34 2.98 3.16
N HIS A 78 -7.32 2.47 4.40
CA HIS A 78 -7.39 3.32 5.58
C HIS A 78 -6.20 4.28 5.59
N PRO A 79 -6.38 5.59 5.86
CA PRO A 79 -5.30 6.58 5.76
C PRO A 79 -4.06 6.23 6.58
N VAL A 80 -4.25 5.69 7.80
CA VAL A 80 -3.14 5.23 8.65
C VAL A 80 -2.36 4.10 7.99
N VAL A 81 -3.04 3.15 7.35
CA VAL A 81 -2.43 2.02 6.63
C VAL A 81 -1.63 2.52 5.43
N LEU A 82 -2.22 3.42 4.63
CA LEU A 82 -1.55 4.03 3.48
C LEU A 82 -0.30 4.81 3.92
N VAL A 83 -0.40 5.66 4.93
CA VAL A 83 0.75 6.45 5.43
C VAL A 83 1.86 5.53 5.94
N ALA A 84 1.53 4.52 6.74
CA ALA A 84 2.50 3.56 7.27
C ALA A 84 3.18 2.76 6.15
N ALA A 85 2.41 2.27 5.18
CA ALA A 85 2.96 1.49 4.08
C ALA A 85 3.83 2.31 3.13
N LEU A 86 3.36 3.52 2.79
CA LEU A 86 4.12 4.47 1.96
C LEU A 86 5.40 4.91 2.65
N ALA A 87 5.39 5.10 3.98
CA ALA A 87 6.59 5.47 4.72
C ALA A 87 7.72 4.46 4.52
N LEU A 88 7.44 3.15 4.60
CA LEU A 88 8.47 2.13 4.40
C LEU A 88 9.01 2.10 2.96
N VAL A 89 8.11 2.25 1.98
CA VAL A 89 8.49 2.30 0.56
C VAL A 89 9.35 3.52 0.25
N ILE A 90 8.99 4.70 0.79
CA ILE A 90 9.76 5.94 0.66
C ILE A 90 11.12 5.80 1.37
N VAL A 91 11.17 5.20 2.56
CA VAL A 91 12.42 4.91 3.27
C VAL A 91 13.31 4.01 2.43
N GLY A 92 12.78 2.90 1.89
CA GLY A 92 13.54 1.96 1.05
C GLY A 92 14.09 2.61 -0.21
N SER A 93 13.29 3.45 -0.86
CA SER A 93 13.66 4.15 -2.10
C SER A 93 14.69 5.27 -1.91
N THR A 94 14.77 5.89 -0.72
CA THR A 94 15.65 7.03 -0.43
C THR A 94 16.98 6.68 0.23
N ILE A 95 17.23 5.40 0.54
CA ILE A 95 18.52 4.89 1.01
C ILE A 95 19.71 5.38 0.17
N PRO A 96 19.68 5.35 -1.18
CA PRO A 96 20.80 5.83 -2.00
C PRO A 96 21.10 7.30 -1.84
N ALA A 97 20.08 8.14 -1.66
CA ALA A 97 20.28 9.56 -1.42
C ALA A 97 20.90 9.83 -0.04
N GLY A 98 20.58 9.02 0.96
CA GLY A 98 21.16 9.10 2.30
C GLY A 98 22.63 8.72 2.34
N GLU A 99 23.01 7.63 1.69
CA GLU A 99 24.42 7.21 1.68
C GLU A 99 25.31 8.12 0.83
N LYS A 100 24.74 8.83 -0.16
CA LYS A 100 25.41 9.95 -0.85
C LYS A 100 25.68 11.10 0.11
N GLU A 101 24.69 11.48 0.91
CA GLU A 101 24.80 12.61 1.84
C GLU A 101 25.84 12.38 2.94
N THR A 102 25.97 11.15 3.44
CA THR A 102 26.91 10.79 4.50
C THR A 102 28.32 10.45 3.98
N GLY A 103 28.58 10.56 2.68
CA GLY A 103 29.85 10.14 2.05
C GLY A 103 30.12 8.63 2.12
N THR A 104 29.17 7.85 2.65
CA THR A 104 29.32 6.40 2.82
C THR A 104 29.31 5.69 1.47
N LEU A 105 28.60 6.25 0.48
CA LEU A 105 28.57 5.70 -0.86
C LEU A 105 29.98 5.70 -1.49
N ASP A 106 30.77 6.75 -1.28
CA ASP A 106 32.11 6.86 -1.86
C ASP A 106 33.08 5.84 -1.25
N LEU A 107 32.96 5.58 0.06
CA LEU A 107 33.72 4.52 0.75
C LEU A 107 33.34 3.12 0.28
N VAL A 108 32.07 2.91 -0.08
CA VAL A 108 31.58 1.62 -0.60
C VAL A 108 32.00 1.43 -2.06
N LEU A 109 31.97 2.50 -2.88
CA LEU A 109 32.38 2.49 -4.28
C LEU A 109 33.91 2.52 -4.48
N ALA A 110 34.69 2.78 -3.43
CA ALA A 110 36.14 2.55 -3.44
C ALA A 110 36.50 1.06 -3.62
N ARG A 111 35.56 0.15 -3.35
CA ARG A 111 35.62 -1.26 -3.75
C ARG A 111 35.02 -1.41 -5.16
N PRO A 112 35.42 -2.39 -5.97
CA PRO A 112 34.92 -2.60 -7.34
C PRO A 112 33.46 -3.09 -7.35
N ILE A 113 32.53 -2.24 -6.88
CA ILE A 113 31.10 -2.49 -6.76
C ILE A 113 30.39 -1.69 -7.84
N ARG A 114 29.66 -2.38 -8.72
CA ARG A 114 28.85 -1.72 -9.75
C ARG A 114 27.74 -0.91 -9.10
N ARG A 115 27.56 0.35 -9.52
CA ARG A 115 26.50 1.28 -9.06
C ARG A 115 25.10 0.64 -9.12
N GLY A 116 24.84 -0.18 -10.14
CA GLY A 116 23.58 -0.92 -10.29
C GLY A 116 23.25 -1.87 -9.13
N TRP A 117 24.25 -2.44 -8.44
CA TRP A 117 24.01 -3.28 -7.26
C TRP A 117 23.44 -2.49 -6.09
N TYR A 118 23.85 -1.23 -5.96
CA TYR A 118 23.38 -0.35 -4.90
C TYR A 118 21.90 0.01 -5.13
N PHE A 119 21.56 0.46 -6.35
CA PHE A 119 20.16 0.69 -6.74
C PHE A 119 19.29 -0.55 -6.55
N SER A 120 19.80 -1.71 -6.98
CA SER A 120 19.08 -2.99 -6.84
C SER A 120 18.79 -3.35 -5.37
N SER A 121 19.66 -2.95 -4.43
CA SER A 121 19.43 -3.20 -3.01
C SER A 121 18.24 -2.40 -2.44
N SER A 122 18.03 -1.17 -2.92
CA SER A 122 16.86 -0.35 -2.58
C SER A 122 15.61 -0.86 -3.28
N LEU A 123 15.72 -1.27 -4.54
CA LEU A 123 14.61 -1.89 -5.28
C LEU A 123 14.10 -3.15 -4.57
N VAL A 124 15.00 -4.01 -4.09
CA VAL A 124 14.62 -5.20 -3.32
C VAL A 124 13.84 -4.85 -2.06
N LEU A 125 14.20 -3.77 -1.35
CA LEU A 125 13.42 -3.32 -0.18
C LEU A 125 12.02 -2.82 -0.57
N VAL A 126 11.89 -2.09 -1.68
CA VAL A 126 10.58 -1.66 -2.21
C VAL A 126 9.73 -2.88 -2.57
N LEU A 127 10.30 -3.86 -3.26
CA LEU A 127 9.61 -5.12 -3.61
C LEU A 127 9.16 -5.87 -2.34
N LEU A 128 10.06 -6.03 -1.37
CA LEU A 128 9.75 -6.70 -0.11
C LEU A 128 8.66 -5.98 0.67
N ALA A 129 8.74 -4.66 0.83
CA ALA A 129 7.71 -3.88 1.52
C ALA A 129 6.35 -3.98 0.82
N SER A 130 6.35 -3.97 -0.53
CA SER A 130 5.11 -4.04 -1.32
C SER A 130 4.39 -5.39 -1.21
N VAL A 131 5.09 -6.46 -0.82
CA VAL A 131 4.47 -7.78 -0.58
C VAL A 131 4.19 -8.01 0.90
N LEU A 132 5.16 -7.69 1.76
CA LEU A 132 5.10 -7.97 3.19
C LEU A 132 3.98 -7.20 3.88
N LEU A 133 3.82 -5.91 3.58
CA LEU A 133 2.84 -5.07 4.27
C LEU A 133 1.39 -5.42 3.90
N PRO A 134 1.02 -5.60 2.61
CA PRO A 134 -0.32 -6.09 2.27
C PRO A 134 -0.57 -7.52 2.75
N GLY A 135 0.47 -8.37 2.78
CA GLY A 135 0.40 -9.69 3.39
C GLY A 135 0.11 -9.63 4.89
N ALA A 136 0.71 -8.67 5.60
CA ALA A 136 0.45 -8.46 7.01
C ALA A 136 -1.00 -8.02 7.28
N LEU A 137 -1.54 -7.12 6.45
CA LEU A 137 -2.96 -6.76 6.50
C LEU A 137 -3.85 -7.98 6.26
N LEU A 138 -3.56 -8.80 5.23
CA LEU A 138 -4.32 -10.04 5.01
C LEU A 138 -4.30 -10.97 6.22
N ILE A 139 -3.14 -11.16 6.85
CA ILE A 139 -3.02 -11.98 8.06
C ILE A 139 -3.82 -11.36 9.20
N GLY A 140 -3.73 -10.04 9.40
CA GLY A 140 -4.53 -9.31 10.38
C GLY A 140 -6.03 -9.47 10.17
N GLY A 141 -6.48 -9.39 8.91
CA GLY A 141 -7.86 -9.62 8.51
C GLY A 141 -8.30 -11.08 8.71
N ILE A 142 -7.47 -12.07 8.35
CA ILE A 142 -7.75 -13.49 8.60
C ILE A 142 -7.93 -13.76 10.10
N VAL A 143 -7.00 -13.26 10.92
CA VAL A 143 -7.09 -13.42 12.38
C VAL A 143 -8.31 -12.69 12.92
N GLY A 144 -8.57 -11.46 12.50
CA GLY A 144 -9.75 -10.69 12.90
C GLY A 144 -11.06 -11.39 12.55
N LEU A 145 -11.18 -11.93 11.33
CA LEU A 145 -12.37 -12.67 10.90
C LEU A 145 -12.58 -13.96 11.69
N GLY A 146 -11.51 -14.58 12.20
CA GLY A 146 -11.60 -15.75 13.06
C GLY A 146 -11.94 -15.45 14.53
N LEU A 147 -11.87 -14.19 14.95
CA LEU A 147 -12.17 -13.75 16.32
C LEU A 147 -13.55 -13.09 16.47
N VAL A 148 -14.18 -12.70 15.36
CA VAL A 148 -15.54 -12.17 15.30
C VAL A 148 -16.48 -13.30 14.86
N ASP A 149 -17.72 -13.29 15.36
CA ASP A 149 -18.82 -14.07 14.77
C ASP A 149 -19.20 -13.46 13.40
N ALA A 150 -18.26 -13.55 12.47
CA ALA A 150 -18.47 -13.12 11.10
C ALA A 150 -19.54 -14.02 10.47
N PRO A 151 -20.40 -13.49 9.59
CA PRO A 151 -21.32 -14.32 8.84
C PRO A 151 -20.56 -15.45 8.12
N ASP A 152 -21.06 -16.69 8.22
CA ASP A 152 -20.40 -17.94 7.75
C ASP A 152 -19.94 -17.92 6.28
N GLU A 153 -20.41 -16.96 5.48
CA GLU A 153 -20.14 -16.81 4.06
C GLU A 153 -18.90 -15.93 3.74
N LEU A 154 -18.29 -15.28 4.73
CA LEU A 154 -17.24 -14.29 4.50
C LEU A 154 -15.84 -14.91 4.44
N GLN A 155 -15.49 -15.43 3.28
CA GLN A 155 -14.18 -16.01 3.05
C GLN A 155 -13.07 -14.95 2.95
N TRP A 156 -11.95 -15.17 3.65
CA TRP A 156 -10.75 -14.31 3.60
C TRP A 156 -10.18 -14.17 2.18
N THR A 157 -10.43 -15.16 1.32
CA THR A 157 -9.99 -15.19 -0.09
C THR A 157 -10.50 -13.99 -0.89
N ARG A 158 -11.65 -13.42 -0.52
CA ARG A 158 -12.22 -12.22 -1.16
C ARG A 158 -11.31 -11.00 -1.03
N TYR A 159 -10.57 -10.87 0.06
CA TYR A 159 -9.68 -9.73 0.33
C TYR A 159 -8.30 -9.87 -0.32
N THR A 160 -7.97 -11.04 -0.89
CA THR A 160 -6.67 -11.26 -1.55
C THR A 160 -6.44 -10.28 -2.69
N MET A 161 -7.49 -9.94 -3.44
CA MET A 161 -7.43 -8.98 -4.53
C MET A 161 -7.24 -7.54 -4.04
N SER A 162 -7.80 -7.20 -2.88
CA SER A 162 -7.54 -5.92 -2.19
C SER A 162 -6.07 -5.79 -1.80
N ALA A 163 -5.46 -6.88 -1.30
CA ALA A 163 -4.05 -6.92 -0.96
C ALA A 163 -3.13 -6.86 -2.20
N VAL A 164 -3.49 -7.54 -3.29
CA VAL A 164 -2.78 -7.45 -4.57
C VAL A 164 -2.88 -6.04 -5.16
N GLY A 165 -4.05 -5.41 -5.07
CA GLY A 165 -4.25 -4.01 -5.43
C GLY A 165 -3.33 -3.07 -4.63
N LEU A 166 -3.26 -3.26 -3.31
CA LEU A 166 -2.37 -2.46 -2.47
C LEU A 166 -0.90 -2.73 -2.79
N ALA A 167 -0.51 -3.99 -3.02
CA ALA A 167 0.85 -4.35 -3.39
C ALA A 167 1.29 -3.66 -4.69
N THR A 168 0.44 -3.69 -5.72
CA THR A 168 0.72 -3.03 -7.00
C THR A 168 0.74 -1.50 -6.89
N LEU A 169 -0.11 -0.91 -6.03
CA LEU A 169 -0.05 0.52 -5.72
C LEU A 169 1.27 0.90 -5.04
N LEU A 170 1.70 0.13 -4.03
CA LEU A 170 2.97 0.36 -3.32
C LEU A 170 4.17 0.23 -4.27
N LEU A 171 4.13 -0.71 -5.22
CA LEU A 171 5.13 -0.79 -6.28
C LEU A 171 5.14 0.48 -7.13
N ALA A 172 4.00 0.92 -7.66
CA ALA A 172 3.91 2.10 -8.51
C ALA A 172 4.48 3.35 -7.80
N LEU A 173 4.04 3.61 -6.57
CA LEU A 173 4.49 4.77 -5.78
C LEU A 173 5.94 4.62 -5.27
N GLY A 174 6.40 3.38 -5.07
CA GLY A 174 7.80 3.08 -4.78
C GLY A 174 8.73 3.32 -5.97
N GLY A 175 8.29 2.99 -7.18
CA GLY A 175 9.00 3.33 -8.42
C GLY A 175 9.11 4.84 -8.63
N VAL A 176 8.01 5.58 -8.41
CA VAL A 176 8.01 7.06 -8.43
C VAL A 176 9.00 7.61 -7.39
N SER A 177 9.00 7.07 -6.18
CA SER A 177 9.90 7.51 -5.11
C SER A 177 11.37 7.18 -5.42
N LEU A 178 11.65 6.03 -6.03
CA LEU A 178 12.98 5.66 -6.53
C LEU A 178 13.47 6.64 -7.60
N LEU A 179 12.60 7.04 -8.53
CA LEU A 179 12.93 8.03 -9.56
C LEU A 179 13.32 9.36 -8.93
N LEU A 180 12.49 9.90 -8.03
CA LEU A 180 12.77 11.17 -7.35
C LEU A 180 14.04 11.10 -6.48
N ALA A 181 14.28 9.97 -5.82
CA ALA A 181 15.45 9.75 -4.98
C ALA A 181 16.74 9.57 -5.77
N SER A 182 16.69 8.91 -6.93
CA SER A 182 17.86 8.70 -7.80
C SER A 182 18.49 10.03 -8.23
N GLY A 183 17.65 11.06 -8.38
CA GLY A 183 17.99 12.42 -8.72
C GLY A 183 18.44 13.32 -7.56
N ALA A 184 18.43 12.83 -6.32
CA ALA A 184 18.70 13.66 -5.14
C ALA A 184 20.15 13.53 -4.64
N ARG A 185 20.70 14.63 -4.10
CA ARG A 185 22.00 14.67 -3.41
C ARG A 185 21.88 14.47 -1.89
N ARG A 186 20.71 14.80 -1.33
CA ARG A 186 20.40 14.73 0.10
C ARG A 186 19.12 13.96 0.31
N ARG A 187 19.04 13.20 1.40
CA ARG A 187 17.89 12.35 1.72
C ARG A 187 16.65 13.17 2.08
N GLY A 188 16.81 14.22 2.89
CA GLY A 188 15.68 15.06 3.33
C GLY A 188 14.84 15.59 2.15
N PRO A 189 15.46 16.31 1.18
CA PRO A 189 14.76 16.78 -0.02
C PRO A 189 14.20 15.65 -0.90
N ALA A 190 14.84 14.47 -0.95
CA ALA A 190 14.32 13.32 -1.69
C ALA A 190 12.99 12.83 -1.10
N VAL A 191 12.96 12.65 0.23
CA VAL A 191 11.76 12.26 0.98
C VAL A 191 10.67 13.31 0.80
N ALA A 192 10.99 14.59 0.98
CA ALA A 192 10.02 15.69 0.85
C ALA A 192 9.36 15.72 -0.53
N ARG A 193 10.13 15.55 -1.61
CA ARG A 193 9.60 15.50 -2.98
C ARG A 193 8.70 14.29 -3.21
N ALA A 194 9.09 13.12 -2.71
CA ALA A 194 8.28 11.91 -2.82
C ALA A 194 6.94 12.06 -2.08
N VAL A 195 6.98 12.51 -0.82
CA VAL A 195 5.78 12.74 -0.01
C VAL A 195 4.88 13.79 -0.66
N ALA A 196 5.43 14.93 -1.11
CA ALA A 196 4.67 15.99 -1.75
C ALA A 196 3.96 15.50 -3.02
N LEU A 197 4.66 14.77 -3.90
CA LEU A 197 4.07 14.24 -5.11
C LEU A 197 2.99 13.18 -4.81
N ILE A 198 3.25 12.26 -3.89
CA ILE A 198 2.28 11.23 -3.50
C ILE A 198 1.03 11.86 -2.90
N LEU A 199 1.19 12.90 -2.06
CA LEU A 199 0.08 13.65 -1.50
C LEU A 199 -0.74 14.33 -2.59
N VAL A 200 -0.09 14.95 -3.59
CA VAL A 200 -0.80 15.53 -4.74
C VAL A 200 -1.57 14.45 -5.50
N LEU A 201 -0.96 13.31 -5.81
CA LEU A 201 -1.63 12.20 -6.49
C LEU A 201 -2.85 11.68 -5.70
N TYR A 202 -2.73 11.59 -4.38
CA TYR A 202 -3.86 11.23 -3.52
C TYR A 202 -4.97 12.28 -3.56
N LEU A 203 -4.63 13.57 -3.47
CA LEU A 203 -5.59 14.68 -3.56
C LEU A 203 -6.29 14.74 -4.92
N LEU A 204 -5.59 14.43 -6.02
CA LEU A 204 -6.20 14.34 -7.34
C LEU A 204 -7.30 13.26 -7.38
N GLU A 205 -7.07 12.12 -6.72
CA GLU A 205 -8.09 11.07 -6.64
C GLU A 205 -9.28 11.51 -5.79
N VAL A 206 -9.03 12.06 -4.60
CA VAL A 206 -10.09 12.55 -3.70
C VAL A 206 -10.92 13.65 -4.36
N PHE A 207 -10.29 14.66 -4.93
CA PHE A 207 -11.00 15.78 -5.55
C PHE A 207 -11.69 15.39 -6.85
N GLY A 208 -11.09 14.50 -7.64
CA GLY A 208 -11.74 13.99 -8.84
C GLY A 208 -12.94 13.09 -8.54
N ASP A 209 -12.96 12.42 -7.39
CA ASP A 209 -14.13 11.65 -6.93
C ASP A 209 -15.24 12.55 -6.37
N LEU A 210 -14.87 13.63 -5.66
CA LEU A 210 -15.83 14.57 -5.06
C LEU A 210 -16.48 15.52 -6.07
N TRP A 211 -15.77 15.94 -7.13
CA TRP A 211 -16.28 16.89 -8.12
C TRP A 211 -16.31 16.30 -9.53
N SER A 212 -17.50 16.10 -10.08
CA SER A 212 -17.71 15.51 -11.41
C SER A 212 -16.95 16.22 -12.53
N SER A 213 -16.87 17.56 -12.49
CA SER A 213 -16.10 18.38 -13.45
C SER A 213 -14.59 18.08 -13.44
N LEU A 214 -14.05 17.52 -12.35
CA LEU A 214 -12.66 17.15 -12.18
C LEU A 214 -12.42 15.63 -12.33
N GLY A 215 -13.43 14.85 -12.72
CA GLY A 215 -13.30 13.39 -12.82
C GLY A 215 -12.17 12.93 -13.75
N TRP A 216 -11.82 13.72 -14.77
CA TRP A 216 -10.74 13.40 -15.71
C TRP A 216 -9.34 13.42 -15.07
N ILE A 217 -9.13 14.16 -13.97
CA ILE A 217 -7.81 14.26 -13.32
C ILE A 217 -7.40 12.95 -12.64
N ARG A 218 -8.39 12.12 -12.28
CA ARG A 218 -8.19 10.84 -11.58
C ARG A 218 -7.33 9.87 -12.37
N TRP A 219 -7.43 9.91 -13.70
CA TRP A 219 -6.71 8.98 -14.58
C TRP A 219 -5.19 9.11 -14.46
N ALA A 220 -4.70 10.28 -14.02
CA ALA A 220 -3.29 10.52 -13.75
C ALA A 220 -2.82 9.95 -12.40
N SER A 221 -3.74 9.66 -11.47
CA SER A 221 -3.42 9.17 -10.13
C SER A 221 -3.34 7.65 -10.09
N PRO A 222 -2.22 7.06 -9.60
CA PRO A 222 -2.15 5.64 -9.29
C PRO A 222 -3.25 5.18 -8.32
N PHE A 223 -3.72 6.06 -7.42
CA PHE A 223 -4.77 5.74 -6.46
C PHE A 223 -6.11 5.40 -7.14
N HIS A 224 -6.39 5.96 -8.31
CA HIS A 224 -7.61 5.67 -9.08
C HIS A 224 -7.75 4.18 -9.44
N TYR A 225 -6.63 3.53 -9.71
CA TYR A 225 -6.59 2.12 -10.10
C TYR A 225 -6.67 1.17 -8.89
N PHE A 226 -6.59 1.69 -7.68
CA PHE A 226 -6.66 0.93 -6.43
C PHE A 226 -8.02 1.11 -5.76
N ASN A 227 -8.90 0.12 -5.91
CA ASN A 227 -10.21 0.09 -5.24
C ASN A 227 -10.38 -1.23 -4.45
N PRO A 228 -10.00 -1.27 -3.17
CA PRO A 228 -10.02 -2.51 -2.39
C PRO A 228 -11.44 -2.95 -2.03
N ILE A 229 -12.38 -2.02 -1.84
CA ILE A 229 -13.79 -2.35 -1.51
C ILE A 229 -14.44 -3.07 -2.69
N GLN A 230 -14.37 -2.49 -3.88
CA GLN A 230 -14.94 -3.12 -5.08
C GLN A 230 -14.26 -4.47 -5.36
N SER A 231 -12.95 -4.57 -5.14
CA SER A 231 -12.20 -5.81 -5.32
C SER A 231 -12.64 -6.92 -4.37
N ALA A 232 -12.95 -6.59 -3.11
CA ALA A 232 -13.44 -7.55 -2.12
C ALA A 232 -14.88 -8.00 -2.41
N ILE A 233 -15.76 -7.05 -2.77
CA ILE A 233 -17.17 -7.35 -3.11
C ILE A 233 -17.23 -8.24 -4.35
N ALA A 234 -16.52 -7.88 -5.41
CA ALA A 234 -16.52 -8.62 -6.67
C ALA A 234 -15.63 -9.87 -6.66
N GLY A 235 -14.76 -10.03 -5.66
CA GLY A 235 -13.75 -11.10 -5.60
C GLY A 235 -12.68 -11.01 -6.70
N ARG A 236 -12.61 -9.89 -7.42
CA ARG A 236 -11.68 -9.66 -8.54
C ARG A 236 -11.37 -8.18 -8.70
N THR A 237 -10.14 -7.89 -9.11
CA THR A 237 -9.73 -6.55 -9.55
C THR A 237 -9.64 -6.53 -11.08
N PRO A 238 -10.08 -5.46 -11.77
CA PRO A 238 -9.86 -5.32 -13.21
C PRO A 238 -8.37 -5.47 -13.53
N VAL A 239 -8.03 -6.43 -14.40
CA VAL A 239 -6.62 -6.72 -14.76
C VAL A 239 -5.93 -5.49 -15.34
N VAL A 240 -6.66 -4.65 -16.07
CA VAL A 240 -6.17 -3.39 -16.64
C VAL A 240 -5.61 -2.47 -15.54
N ASN A 241 -6.27 -2.35 -14.38
CA ASN A 241 -5.80 -1.52 -13.28
C ASN A 241 -4.45 -1.99 -12.74
N LEU A 242 -4.30 -3.31 -12.55
CA LEU A 242 -3.05 -3.91 -12.11
C LEU A 242 -1.94 -3.70 -13.13
N LEU A 243 -2.24 -3.85 -14.42
CA LEU A 243 -1.29 -3.62 -15.51
C LEU A 243 -0.84 -2.16 -15.59
N VAL A 244 -1.75 -1.19 -15.40
CA VAL A 244 -1.39 0.23 -15.38
C VAL A 244 -0.44 0.54 -14.21
N LEU A 245 -0.74 0.04 -13.01
CA LEU A 245 0.14 0.22 -11.84
C LEU A 245 1.52 -0.42 -12.05
N LEU A 246 1.56 -1.64 -12.60
CA LEU A 246 2.81 -2.32 -12.94
C LEU A 246 3.58 -1.59 -14.05
N ALA A 247 2.91 -1.01 -15.03
CA ALA A 247 3.53 -0.22 -16.08
C ALA A 247 4.15 1.07 -15.52
N VAL A 248 3.44 1.76 -14.61
CA VAL A 248 3.96 2.93 -13.89
C VAL A 248 5.22 2.54 -13.09
N PHE A 249 5.17 1.43 -12.36
CA PHE A 249 6.32 0.91 -11.62
C PHE A 249 7.50 0.60 -12.53
N ALA A 250 7.28 -0.16 -13.61
CA ALA A 250 8.32 -0.54 -14.55
C ALA A 250 8.97 0.68 -15.22
N LEU A 251 8.16 1.63 -15.69
CA LEU A 251 8.62 2.85 -16.35
C LEU A 251 9.44 3.72 -15.39
N THR A 252 8.89 4.03 -14.22
CA THR A 252 9.57 4.90 -13.23
C THR A 252 10.85 4.26 -12.69
N THR A 253 10.85 2.96 -12.45
CA THR A 253 12.04 2.22 -12.00
C THR A 253 13.11 2.17 -13.09
N ALA A 254 12.74 1.95 -14.36
CA ALA A 254 13.67 1.97 -15.48
C ALA A 254 14.31 3.36 -15.65
N LEU A 255 13.50 4.41 -15.60
CA LEU A 255 14.00 5.80 -15.64
C LEU A 255 14.92 6.11 -14.45
N ALA A 256 14.56 5.64 -13.25
CA ALA A 256 15.37 5.80 -12.04
C ALA A 256 16.73 5.10 -12.18
N PHE A 257 16.75 3.88 -12.73
CA PHE A 257 17.97 3.12 -12.96
C PHE A 257 18.89 3.80 -13.97
N VAL A 258 18.34 4.29 -15.09
CA VAL A 258 19.10 5.04 -16.10
C VAL A 258 19.66 6.33 -15.51
N GLN A 259 18.85 7.09 -14.78
CA GLN A 259 19.28 8.33 -14.11
C GLN A 259 20.38 8.08 -13.08
N PHE A 260 20.28 6.99 -12.31
CA PHE A 260 21.27 6.62 -11.30
C PHE A 260 22.61 6.24 -11.91
N ASN A 261 22.61 5.53 -13.05
CA ASN A 261 23.84 5.09 -13.72
C ASN A 261 24.53 6.21 -14.53
N ARG A 262 23.77 7.18 -15.07
CA ARG A 262 24.33 8.26 -15.89
C ARG A 262 24.98 9.39 -15.10
N ARG A 263 24.70 9.54 -13.80
CA ARG A 263 25.31 10.60 -13.00
C ARG A 263 26.69 10.18 -12.52
N ASP A 264 27.72 10.85 -13.03
CA ASP A 264 29.03 10.89 -12.40
C ASP A 264 28.87 11.53 -11.02
N VAL A 265 29.35 10.80 -10.02
CA VAL A 265 29.51 11.25 -8.64
C VAL A 265 30.99 11.16 -8.39
#